data_AF-A0A645GVW1-F1
#
_entry.id   AF-A0A645GVW1-F1
#
_cell.length_a   1.000
_cell.length_b   1.000
_cell.length_c   1.000
_cell.angle_alpha   90.00
_cell.angle_beta   90.00
_cell.angle_gamma   90.00
#
_symmetry.space_group_name_H-M   'P 1'
#
loop_
_entity.id
_entity.type
_entity.pdbx_description
1 polymer ?
#
loop_
_entity_poly.entity_id
_entity_poly.type
_entity_poly.pdbx_seq_one_letter_code
_entity_poly.pdbx_strand_id
1 'polypeptide(L)'
;MSESEITAWEEKAKAGMLFNDTDLVILSEDLRYVFLNSSSDGLSLEDMGITVSSEWEDNGKITFDEDKFKAALAENPSEVQEKFTEAVSTSSTSTLTTGGIMSRMKTITDKYAKTTGSVKGIFIEIAGYKSSPASLIQNTILTQIDDINDTIETLQDKLETEQTRYQTQFTALEQLVQKMNSQSSYLTSMMGS
;
A
#
# COMPACT_ATOMS: atom_id res chain seq x y z
N MET A 1 9.45 -28.63 2.53
CA MET A 1 9.92 -27.25 2.72
C MET A 1 11.21 -27.32 3.50
N SER A 2 12.25 -26.67 3.00
CA SER A 2 13.53 -26.47 3.68
C SER A 2 13.38 -25.48 4.83
N GLU A 3 14.29 -25.52 5.81
CA GLU A 3 14.28 -24.57 6.95
C GLU A 3 14.34 -23.11 6.48
N SER A 4 15.10 -22.82 5.42
CA SER A 4 15.14 -21.48 4.81
C SER A 4 13.79 -21.03 4.26
N GLU A 5 13.01 -21.95 3.69
CA GLU A 5 11.66 -21.62 3.21
C GLU A 5 10.71 -21.39 4.40
N ILE A 6 10.83 -22.17 5.47
CA ILE A 6 10.01 -22.00 6.67
C ILE A 6 10.29 -20.65 7.34
N THR A 7 11.56 -20.28 7.54
CA THR A 7 11.93 -18.98 8.11
C THR A 7 11.45 -17.82 7.25
N ALA A 8 11.63 -17.89 5.92
CA ALA A 8 11.15 -16.85 5.01
C ALA A 8 9.61 -16.72 5.03
N TRP A 9 8.90 -17.85 5.14
CA TRP A 9 7.44 -17.86 5.28
C TRP A 9 6.98 -17.27 6.60
N GLU A 10 7.65 -17.59 7.71
CA GLU A 10 7.32 -17.02 9.02
C GLU A 10 7.60 -15.52 9.09
N GLU A 11 8.71 -15.05 8.53
CA GLU A 11 9.04 -13.63 8.44
C GLU A 11 8.00 -12.87 7.61
N LYS A 12 7.64 -13.39 6.43
CA LYS A 12 6.60 -12.78 5.59
C LYS A 12 5.21 -12.83 6.24
N ALA A 13 4.88 -13.91 6.95
CA ALA A 13 3.61 -14.02 7.66
C ALA A 13 3.52 -13.01 8.83
N LYS A 14 4.66 -12.65 9.44
CA LYS A 14 4.75 -11.66 10.52
C LYS A 14 4.84 -10.21 10.04
N ALA A 15 5.18 -9.98 8.76
CA ALA A 15 5.41 -8.64 8.22
C ALA A 15 4.14 -7.74 8.21
N GLY A 16 2.94 -8.32 8.28
CA GLY A 16 1.67 -7.60 8.28
C GLY A 16 1.18 -7.27 6.86
N MET A 17 -0.14 -7.08 6.70
CA MET A 17 -0.77 -6.92 5.37
C MET A 17 -0.33 -5.65 4.63
N LEU A 18 0.08 -4.62 5.37
CA LEU A 18 0.49 -3.32 4.85
C LEU A 18 2.00 -3.14 4.85
N PHE A 19 2.74 -4.26 4.95
CA PHE A 19 4.18 -4.23 4.89
C PHE A 19 4.66 -3.64 3.57
N ASN A 20 5.58 -2.67 3.64
CA ASN A 20 6.15 -2.02 2.47
C ASN A 20 5.10 -1.31 1.58
N ASP A 21 3.98 -0.89 2.17
CA ASP A 21 3.05 0.03 1.52
C ASP A 21 3.73 1.40 1.37
N THR A 22 3.95 1.82 0.12
CA THR A 22 4.68 3.04 -0.21
C THR A 22 4.00 4.28 0.39
N ASP A 23 2.67 4.35 0.38
CA ASP A 23 1.94 5.52 0.88
C ASP A 23 2.03 5.63 2.39
N LEU A 24 2.01 4.51 3.11
CA LEU A 24 2.20 4.46 4.57
C LEU A 24 3.64 4.75 4.98
N VAL A 25 4.62 4.28 4.22
CA VAL A 25 6.03 4.63 4.44
C VAL A 25 6.22 6.14 4.29
N ILE A 26 5.70 6.73 3.20
CA ILE A 26 5.78 8.18 2.98
C ILE A 26 5.00 8.95 4.06
N LEU A 27 3.82 8.49 4.48
CA LEU A 27 3.08 9.13 5.57
C LEU A 27 3.89 9.13 6.88
N SER A 28 4.53 8.01 7.21
CA SER A 28 5.36 7.90 8.40
C SER A 28 6.54 8.87 8.35
N GLU A 29 7.17 9.01 7.18
CA GLU A 29 8.24 9.98 6.96
C GLU A 29 7.72 11.42 7.08
N ASP A 30 6.62 11.75 6.40
CA ASP A 30 5.97 13.05 6.45
C ASP A 30 5.68 13.45 7.92
N LEU A 31 5.11 12.55 8.72
CA LEU A 31 4.83 12.75 10.15
C LEU A 31 6.10 12.97 10.98
N ARG A 32 7.16 12.19 10.72
CA ARG A 32 8.45 12.33 11.41
C ARG A 32 9.07 13.71 11.15
N TYR A 33 8.97 14.23 9.93
CA TYR A 33 9.55 15.51 9.55
C TYR A 33 8.72 16.73 10.00
N VAL A 34 7.48 16.54 10.49
CA VAL A 34 6.67 17.63 11.06
C VAL A 34 7.40 18.32 12.21
N PHE A 35 8.08 17.57 13.06
CA PHE A 35 8.75 18.17 14.22
C PHE A 35 10.16 18.70 13.89
N LEU A 36 10.77 18.29 12.76
CA LEU A 36 12.13 18.68 12.39
C LEU A 36 12.19 20.01 11.62
N ASN A 37 11.14 20.36 10.86
CA ASN A 37 11.13 21.55 10.01
C ASN A 37 10.41 22.77 10.63
N SER A 38 10.38 22.89 11.97
CA SER A 38 9.82 24.09 12.61
C SER A 38 10.68 25.30 12.29
N SER A 39 10.06 26.43 11.95
CA SER A 39 10.73 27.67 11.54
C SER A 39 11.89 28.05 12.48
N SER A 40 13.02 28.46 11.90
CA SER A 40 14.31 28.67 12.57
C SER A 40 14.37 29.85 13.53
N ASP A 41 13.37 30.74 13.49
CA ASP A 41 13.43 32.02 14.19
C ASP A 41 12.63 31.92 15.51
N GLY A 42 13.22 32.35 16.62
CA GLY A 42 12.60 32.32 17.96
C GLY A 42 12.77 30.99 18.73
N LEU A 43 11.94 30.80 19.77
CA LEU A 43 11.96 29.65 20.68
C LEU A 43 12.03 28.28 19.95
N SER A 44 12.97 27.41 20.33
CA SER A 44 13.07 26.07 19.75
C SER A 44 12.04 25.11 20.37
N LEU A 45 11.77 23.99 19.70
CA LEU A 45 10.89 22.96 20.27
C LEU A 45 11.45 22.37 21.57
N GLU A 46 12.78 22.26 21.64
CA GLU A 46 13.48 21.76 22.83
C GLU A 46 13.33 22.71 24.02
N ASP A 47 13.36 24.03 23.77
CA ASP A 47 13.09 25.05 24.80
C ASP A 47 11.66 24.96 25.33
N MET A 48 10.72 24.49 24.50
CA MET A 48 9.34 24.19 24.88
C MET A 48 9.17 22.79 25.50
N GLY A 49 10.25 22.02 25.70
CA GLY A 49 10.16 20.68 26.26
C GLY A 49 9.68 19.60 25.28
N ILE A 50 9.67 19.88 23.97
CA ILE A 50 9.33 18.92 22.92
C ILE A 50 10.60 18.47 22.23
N THR A 51 10.92 17.18 22.34
CA THR A 51 12.10 16.59 21.70
C THR A 51 11.71 15.41 20.83
N VAL A 52 12.43 15.24 19.73
CA VAL A 52 12.26 14.11 18.81
C VAL A 52 13.48 13.22 18.93
N SER A 53 13.29 11.92 19.10
CA SER A 53 14.40 10.98 19.15
C SER A 53 15.19 11.02 17.85
N SER A 54 16.51 11.13 17.98
CA SER A 54 17.48 11.02 16.88
C SER A 54 17.74 9.56 16.49
N GLU A 55 17.40 8.60 17.37
CA GLU A 55 17.64 7.19 17.13
C GLU A 55 16.72 6.65 16.04
N TRP A 56 17.30 5.89 15.11
CA TRP A 56 16.53 5.29 14.02
C TRP A 56 15.50 4.28 14.54
N GLU A 57 15.88 3.49 15.55
CA GLU A 57 15.04 2.45 16.16
C GLU A 57 13.80 3.02 16.86
N ASP A 58 13.85 4.28 17.28
CA ASP A 58 12.75 4.96 17.95
C ASP A 58 11.69 5.51 17.00
N ASN A 59 11.88 5.37 15.67
CA ASN A 59 10.93 5.79 14.64
C ASN A 59 10.39 7.22 14.82
N GLY A 60 11.24 8.15 15.27
CA GLY A 60 10.85 9.55 15.48
C GLY A 60 9.96 9.78 16.70
N LYS A 61 10.07 8.93 17.73
CA LYS A 61 9.39 9.09 19.02
C LYS A 61 9.55 10.51 19.57
N ILE A 62 8.43 11.09 19.99
CA ILE A 62 8.38 12.42 20.59
C ILE A 62 8.35 12.27 22.10
N THR A 63 9.21 13.01 22.80
CA THR A 63 9.19 13.12 24.27
C THR A 63 8.73 14.52 24.65
N PHE A 64 7.89 14.59 25.68
CA PHE A 64 7.26 15.81 26.15
C PHE A 64 7.55 16.06 27.62
N ASP A 65 8.20 17.19 27.91
CA ASP A 65 8.46 17.71 29.25
C ASP A 65 7.41 18.78 29.57
N GLU A 66 6.44 18.40 30.39
CA GLU A 66 5.29 19.25 30.75
C GLU A 66 5.71 20.50 31.53
N ASP A 67 6.72 20.41 32.39
CA ASP A 67 7.15 21.52 33.23
C ASP A 67 7.85 22.59 32.41
N LYS A 68 8.72 22.18 31.47
CA LYS A 68 9.33 23.10 30.49
C LYS A 68 8.28 23.73 29.57
N PHE A 69 7.31 22.95 29.09
CA PHE A 69 6.26 23.48 28.23
C PHE A 69 5.42 24.54 28.96
N LYS A 70 5.07 24.30 30.23
CA LYS A 70 4.35 25.28 31.06
C LYS A 70 5.17 26.55 31.30
N ALA A 71 6.47 26.42 31.54
CA ALA A 71 7.36 27.58 31.70
C ALA A 71 7.43 28.40 30.42
N ALA A 72 7.67 27.75 29.27
CA ALA A 72 7.69 28.39 27.96
C ALA A 72 6.37 29.10 27.63
N LEU A 73 5.23 28.47 27.93
CA LEU A 73 3.90 29.06 27.73
C LEU A 73 3.65 30.27 28.65
N ALA A 74 4.19 30.27 29.87
CA ALA A 74 4.07 31.38 30.80
C ALA A 74 4.96 32.57 30.41
N GLU A 75 6.17 32.30 29.90
CA GLU A 75 7.14 33.32 29.52
C GLU A 75 6.82 33.94 28.16
N ASN A 76 6.57 33.12 27.13
CA ASN A 76 6.43 33.57 25.73
C ASN A 76 5.21 32.92 25.03
N PRO A 77 3.97 33.19 25.49
CA PRO A 77 2.78 32.53 24.95
C PRO A 77 2.56 32.78 23.44
N SER A 78 2.91 33.96 22.95
CA SER A 78 2.76 34.31 21.52
C SER A 78 3.72 33.51 20.63
N GLU A 79 4.96 33.30 21.06
CA GLU A 79 5.93 32.50 20.31
C GLU A 79 5.53 31.02 20.29
N VAL A 80 5.05 30.48 21.42
CA VAL A 80 4.50 29.12 21.47
C VAL A 80 3.32 28.98 20.51
N GLN A 81 2.40 29.94 20.49
CA GLN A 81 1.28 29.93 19.55
C GLN A 81 1.76 29.95 18.09
N GLU A 82 2.71 30.82 17.76
CA GLU A 82 3.27 30.93 16.42
C GLU A 82 3.93 29.62 15.98
N LYS A 83 4.75 28.98 16.83
CA LYS A 83 5.40 27.69 16.53
C LYS A 83 4.42 26.56 16.19
N PHE A 84 3.20 26.62 16.70
CA PHE A 84 2.16 25.63 16.38
C PHE A 84 1.28 26.05 15.19
N THR A 85 0.98 27.35 15.05
CA THR A 85 -0.09 27.85 14.16
C THR A 85 0.38 28.66 12.97
N GLU A 86 1.68 28.96 12.87
CA GLU A 86 2.25 29.66 11.73
C GLU A 86 1.81 29.00 10.42
N ALA A 87 1.38 29.82 9.47
CA ALA A 87 0.87 29.34 8.20
C ALA A 87 1.96 28.56 7.46
N VAL A 88 1.55 27.51 6.76
CA VAL A 88 2.47 26.74 5.94
C VAL A 88 2.99 27.62 4.80
N SER A 89 4.31 27.70 4.67
CA SER A 89 4.99 28.29 3.52
C SER A 89 5.70 27.20 2.75
N THR A 90 5.49 27.16 1.45
CA THR A 90 6.21 26.28 0.52
C THR A 90 7.19 27.12 -0.26
N SER A 91 8.48 26.88 -0.07
CA SER A 91 9.49 27.51 -0.92
C SER A 91 9.47 26.87 -2.32
N SER A 92 9.59 27.69 -3.37
CA SER A 92 9.77 27.21 -4.74
C SER A 92 11.13 26.53 -4.97
N THR A 93 12.05 26.63 -4.02
CA THR A 93 13.43 26.11 -4.10
C THR A 93 13.71 24.94 -3.15
N SER A 94 12.77 24.57 -2.29
CA SER A 94 12.93 23.48 -1.33
C SER A 94 11.67 22.61 -1.31
N THR A 95 11.85 21.29 -1.32
CA THR A 95 10.76 20.32 -1.11
C THR A 95 10.24 20.31 0.33
N LEU A 96 10.88 21.05 1.23
CA LEU A 96 10.54 21.10 2.64
C LEU A 96 9.45 22.15 2.89
N THR A 97 8.36 21.67 3.47
CA THR A 97 7.25 22.49 3.93
C THR A 97 7.61 23.09 5.29
N THR A 98 7.69 24.42 5.39
CA THR A 98 8.00 25.13 6.65
C THR A 98 6.73 25.76 7.24
N GLY A 99 6.74 26.02 8.54
CA GLY A 99 5.64 26.68 9.27
C GLY A 99 5.29 25.99 10.59
N GLY A 100 4.10 26.28 11.11
CA GLY A 100 3.65 25.76 12.40
C GLY A 100 3.51 24.23 12.39
N ILE A 101 3.81 23.57 13.51
CA ILE A 101 3.66 22.10 13.65
C ILE A 101 2.25 21.65 13.26
N MET A 102 1.22 22.30 13.80
CA MET A 102 -0.18 21.90 13.57
C MET A 102 -0.64 22.22 12.16
N SER A 103 -0.19 23.35 11.61
CA SER A 103 -0.49 23.73 10.23
C SER A 103 0.07 22.69 9.25
N ARG A 104 1.29 22.19 9.49
CA ARG A 104 1.92 21.13 8.70
C ARG A 104 1.25 19.77 8.92
N MET A 105 0.96 19.41 10.17
CA MET A 105 0.22 18.20 10.51
C MET A 105 -1.15 18.16 9.81
N LYS A 106 -1.83 19.30 9.74
CA LYS A 106 -3.09 19.44 9.01
C LYS A 106 -2.89 19.22 7.51
N THR A 107 -1.85 19.77 6.90
CA THR A 107 -1.54 19.54 5.48
C THR A 107 -1.33 18.05 5.17
N ILE A 108 -0.59 17.34 6.03
CA ILE A 108 -0.39 15.88 5.88
C ILE A 108 -1.71 15.14 6.08
N THR A 109 -2.46 15.46 7.13
CA THR A 109 -3.77 14.85 7.39
C THR A 109 -4.73 15.07 6.21
N ASP A 110 -4.74 16.27 5.63
CA ASP A 110 -5.55 16.57 4.45
C ASP A 110 -5.05 15.81 3.21
N LYS A 111 -3.74 15.67 2.99
CA LYS A 111 -3.16 14.89 1.89
C LYS A 111 -3.62 13.43 1.91
N TYR A 112 -3.72 12.82 3.09
CA TYR A 112 -4.02 11.39 3.22
C TYR A 112 -5.48 11.07 3.54
N ALA A 113 -6.16 11.90 4.34
CA ALA A 113 -7.47 11.59 4.92
C ALA A 113 -8.58 12.59 4.59
N LYS A 114 -8.33 13.57 3.70
CA LYS A 114 -9.37 14.53 3.32
C LYS A 114 -10.56 13.84 2.66
N THR A 115 -11.72 14.00 3.26
CA THR A 115 -12.98 13.38 2.81
C THR A 115 -13.81 14.31 1.92
N THR A 116 -13.52 15.61 1.93
CA THR A 116 -14.32 16.66 1.29
C THR A 116 -13.58 17.29 0.10
N GLY A 117 -14.32 17.95 -0.80
CA GLY A 117 -13.76 18.57 -2.00
C GLY A 117 -13.56 17.60 -3.18
N SER A 118 -13.05 18.14 -4.29
CA SER A 118 -12.86 17.43 -5.57
C SER A 118 -11.69 16.45 -5.56
N VAL A 119 -10.64 16.76 -4.79
CA VAL A 119 -9.49 15.86 -4.58
C VAL A 119 -9.63 15.27 -3.19
N LYS A 120 -9.78 13.94 -3.10
CA LYS A 120 -9.81 13.24 -1.82
C LYS A 120 -8.39 12.94 -1.35
N GLY A 121 -8.27 12.59 -0.08
CA GLY A 121 -7.03 12.09 0.47
C GLY A 121 -6.66 10.74 -0.13
N ILE A 122 -5.37 10.45 -0.20
CA ILE A 122 -4.81 9.23 -0.81
C ILE A 122 -5.52 7.95 -0.33
N PHE A 123 -5.73 7.80 0.98
CA PHE A 123 -6.38 6.59 1.50
C PHE A 123 -7.85 6.48 1.14
N ILE A 124 -8.51 7.61 0.89
CA ILE A 124 -9.90 7.65 0.45
C ILE A 124 -9.99 7.21 -1.02
N GLU A 125 -9.03 7.60 -1.86
CA GLU A 125 -8.95 7.14 -3.26
C GLU A 125 -8.58 5.64 -3.34
N ILE A 126 -7.74 5.16 -2.43
CA ILE A 126 -7.31 3.75 -2.43
C ILE A 126 -8.40 2.81 -1.91
N ALA A 127 -8.98 3.11 -0.75
CA ALA A 127 -9.86 2.19 -0.01
C ALA A 127 -11.32 2.66 0.10
N GLY A 128 -11.61 3.90 -0.29
CA GLY A 128 -12.91 4.51 -0.06
C GLY A 128 -13.13 4.93 1.40
N TYR A 129 -14.24 5.63 1.63
CA TYR A 129 -14.67 6.08 2.95
C TYR A 129 -16.15 5.83 3.17
N LYS A 130 -16.50 5.25 4.33
CA LYS A 130 -17.89 4.84 4.62
C LYS A 130 -18.91 5.98 4.52
N SER A 131 -18.52 7.20 4.88
CA SER A 131 -19.40 8.37 4.76
C SER A 131 -19.30 9.08 3.39
N SER A 132 -18.60 8.49 2.42
CA SER A 132 -18.55 8.94 1.03
C SER A 132 -18.91 7.77 0.09
N PRO A 133 -20.20 7.54 -0.17
CA PRO A 133 -20.67 6.39 -0.95
C PRO A 133 -20.03 6.25 -2.33
N ALA A 134 -19.74 7.38 -3.01
CA ALA A 134 -19.09 7.38 -4.31
C ALA A 134 -17.69 6.74 -4.26
N SER A 135 -16.90 7.03 -3.22
CA SER A 135 -15.54 6.46 -3.06
C SER A 135 -15.54 4.97 -2.75
N LEU A 136 -16.65 4.40 -2.26
CA LEU A 136 -16.73 2.96 -1.99
C LEU A 136 -16.88 2.12 -3.27
N ILE A 137 -17.44 2.72 -4.32
CA ILE A 137 -17.67 2.07 -5.62
C ILE A 137 -16.68 2.52 -6.68
N GLN A 138 -15.81 3.48 -6.35
CA GLN A 138 -14.77 4.04 -7.21
C GLN A 138 -13.52 4.23 -6.35
N ASN A 139 -12.72 3.17 -6.24
CA ASN A 139 -11.43 3.20 -5.55
C ASN A 139 -10.46 2.21 -6.17
N THR A 140 -9.17 2.43 -5.90
CA THR A 140 -8.09 1.62 -6.48
C THR A 140 -8.20 0.15 -6.12
N ILE A 141 -8.56 -0.20 -4.88
CA ILE A 141 -8.67 -1.60 -4.46
C ILE A 141 -9.77 -2.32 -5.27
N LEU A 142 -10.92 -1.69 -5.46
CA LEU A 142 -12.01 -2.28 -6.25
C LEU A 142 -11.59 -2.47 -7.71
N THR A 143 -10.95 -1.48 -8.33
CA THR A 143 -10.44 -1.61 -9.69
C THR A 143 -9.43 -2.75 -9.82
N GLN A 144 -8.52 -2.91 -8.85
CA GLN A 144 -7.58 -4.03 -8.86
C GLN A 144 -8.26 -5.38 -8.71
N ILE A 145 -9.31 -5.47 -7.88
CA ILE A 145 -10.11 -6.70 -7.74
C ILE A 145 -10.79 -7.04 -9.07
N ASP A 146 -11.37 -6.06 -9.74
CA ASP A 146 -12.04 -6.24 -11.03
C ASP A 146 -11.04 -6.70 -12.11
N ASP A 147 -9.87 -6.05 -12.21
CA ASP A 147 -8.80 -6.43 -13.15
C ASP A 147 -8.29 -7.87 -12.92
N ILE A 148 -8.20 -8.29 -11.65
CA ILE A 148 -7.82 -9.66 -11.28
C ILE A 148 -8.91 -10.64 -11.71
N ASN A 149 -10.19 -10.31 -11.50
CA ASN A 149 -11.31 -11.16 -11.91
C ASN A 149 -11.32 -11.34 -13.44
N ASP A 150 -11.16 -10.26 -14.21
CA ASP A 150 -11.08 -10.30 -15.67
C ASP A 150 -9.92 -11.20 -16.15
N THR A 151 -8.78 -11.12 -15.45
CA THR A 151 -7.62 -11.99 -15.72
C THR A 151 -7.94 -13.45 -15.42
N ILE A 152 -8.63 -13.74 -14.30
CA ILE A 152 -9.05 -15.09 -13.93
C ILE A 152 -9.99 -15.66 -14.99
N GLU A 153 -10.99 -14.91 -15.44
CA GLU A 153 -11.93 -15.34 -16.49
C GLU A 153 -11.18 -15.67 -17.80
N THR A 154 -10.28 -14.77 -18.22
CA THR A 154 -9.45 -15.01 -19.42
C THR A 154 -8.60 -16.29 -19.31
N LEU A 155 -8.09 -16.60 -18.12
CA LEU A 155 -7.30 -17.81 -17.88
C LEU A 155 -8.18 -19.07 -17.85
N GLN A 156 -9.40 -18.98 -17.32
CA GLN A 156 -10.38 -20.06 -17.32
C GLN A 156 -10.80 -20.43 -18.75
N ASP A 157 -11.09 -19.45 -19.60
CA ASP A 157 -11.43 -19.66 -21.02
C ASP A 157 -10.30 -20.36 -21.79
N LYS A 158 -9.06 -19.96 -21.53
CA LYS A 158 -7.87 -20.60 -22.10
C LYS A 158 -7.74 -22.05 -21.63
N LEU A 159 -7.99 -22.31 -20.35
CA LEU A 159 -7.93 -23.65 -19.78
C LEU A 159 -8.98 -24.57 -20.43
N GLU A 160 -10.21 -24.09 -20.62
CA GLU A 160 -11.28 -24.84 -21.27
C GLU A 160 -10.96 -25.15 -22.74
N THR A 161 -10.41 -24.16 -23.46
CA THR A 161 -9.95 -24.34 -24.85
C THR A 161 -8.88 -25.42 -24.95
N GLU A 162 -7.90 -25.38 -24.06
CA GLU A 162 -6.81 -26.36 -24.00
C GLU A 162 -7.31 -27.76 -23.62
N GLN A 163 -8.23 -27.85 -22.66
CA GLN A 163 -8.87 -29.11 -22.29
C GLN A 163 -9.63 -29.72 -23.48
N THR A 164 -10.42 -28.92 -24.19
CA THR A 164 -11.17 -29.36 -25.38
C THR A 164 -10.21 -29.87 -26.47
N ARG A 165 -9.09 -29.17 -26.68
CA ARG A 165 -8.05 -29.59 -27.63
C ARG A 165 -7.47 -30.95 -27.26
N TYR A 166 -7.09 -31.16 -25.99
CA TYR A 166 -6.54 -32.43 -25.54
C TYR A 166 -7.56 -33.58 -25.59
N GLN A 167 -8.82 -33.33 -25.23
CA GLN A 167 -9.90 -34.32 -25.37
C GLN A 167 -10.12 -34.72 -26.83
N THR A 168 -10.06 -33.75 -27.75
CA THR A 168 -10.19 -34.02 -29.19
C THR A 168 -9.02 -34.86 -29.71
N GLN A 169 -7.78 -34.53 -29.32
CA GLN A 169 -6.59 -35.31 -29.68
C GLN A 169 -6.67 -36.73 -29.13
N PHE A 170 -7.08 -36.88 -27.87
CA PHE A 170 -7.24 -38.19 -27.24
C PHE A 170 -8.28 -39.04 -27.97
N THR A 171 -9.45 -38.47 -28.27
CA THR A 171 -10.51 -39.16 -29.03
C THR A 171 -10.03 -39.58 -30.42
N ALA A 172 -9.26 -38.73 -31.11
CA ALA A 172 -8.69 -39.07 -32.41
C ALA A 172 -7.68 -40.23 -32.31
N LEU A 173 -6.85 -40.25 -31.27
CA LEU A 173 -5.93 -41.35 -30.99
C LEU A 173 -6.67 -42.65 -30.69
N GLU A 174 -7.75 -42.62 -29.90
CA GLU A 174 -8.58 -43.80 -29.64
C GLU A 174 -9.20 -44.37 -30.93
N GLN A 175 -9.74 -43.51 -31.79
CA GLN A 175 -10.28 -43.93 -33.08
C GLN A 175 -9.21 -44.53 -34.00
N LEU A 176 -7.99 -43.97 -34.01
CA LEU A 176 -6.87 -44.49 -34.79
C LEU A 176 -6.46 -45.88 -34.28
N VAL A 177 -6.35 -46.06 -32.96
CA VAL A 177 -6.05 -47.36 -32.35
C VAL A 177 -7.11 -48.40 -32.72
N GLN A 178 -8.40 -48.04 -32.68
CA GLN A 178 -9.49 -48.94 -33.10
C GLN A 178 -9.38 -49.34 -34.57
N LYS A 179 -9.10 -48.38 -35.48
CA LYS A 179 -8.86 -48.66 -36.91
C LYS A 179 -7.63 -49.53 -37.13
N MET A 180 -6.57 -49.31 -36.37
CA MET A 180 -5.33 -50.07 -36.49
C MET A 180 -5.53 -51.52 -36.00
N ASN A 181 -6.29 -51.72 -34.93
CA ASN A 181 -6.66 -53.05 -34.45
C ASN A 181 -7.53 -53.82 -35.46
N SER A 182 -8.49 -53.15 -36.11
CA SER A 182 -9.31 -53.79 -37.15
C SER A 182 -8.51 -54.11 -38.42
N GLN A 183 -7.58 -53.24 -38.83
CA GLN A 183 -6.64 -53.53 -39.93
C GLN A 183 -5.68 -54.67 -39.61
N SER A 184 -5.10 -54.70 -38.40
CA SER A 184 -4.22 -55.79 -37.97
C SER A 184 -4.95 -57.13 -37.94
N SER A 185 -6.22 -57.13 -37.50
CA SER A 185 -7.07 -58.33 -37.51
C SER A 185 -7.35 -58.82 -38.93
N TYR A 186 -7.62 -57.90 -39.87
CA TYR A 186 -7.83 -58.22 -41.28
C TYR A 186 -6.57 -58.77 -41.97
N LEU A 187 -5.41 -58.17 -41.73
CA LEU A 187 -4.13 -58.69 -42.24
C LEU A 187 -3.82 -60.08 -41.67
N THR A 188 -4.09 -60.29 -40.38
CA THR A 188 -3.90 -61.59 -39.74
C THR A 188 -4.83 -62.65 -40.35
N SER A 189 -6.09 -62.31 -40.67
CA SER A 189 -6.99 -63.27 -41.32
C SER A 189 -6.61 -63.58 -42.77
N MET A 190 -5.98 -62.63 -43.47
CA MET A 190 -5.52 -62.81 -44.85
C MET A 190 -4.17 -63.53 -44.95
N MET A 191 -3.31 -63.42 -43.94
CA MET A 191 -2.05 -64.17 -43.86
C MET A 191 -2.18 -65.56 -43.23
N GLY A 192 -3.27 -65.81 -42.49
CA GLY A 192 -3.58 -67.10 -41.87
C GLY A 192 -4.40 -68.06 -42.75
N SER A 193 -4.73 -67.65 -43.98
CA SER A 193 -5.41 -68.45 -45.02
C SER A 193 -4.46 -68.86 -46.14
#